data_AF-A0A1V6CLU7-F1
#
_entry.id   AF-A0A1V6CLU7-F1
#
_cell.length_a   1.000
_cell.length_b   1.000
_cell.length_c   1.000
_cell.angle_alpha   90.00
_cell.angle_beta   90.00
_cell.angle_gamma   90.00
#
_symmetry.space_group_name_H-M   'P 1'
#
loop_
_entity.id
_entity.type
_entity.pdbx_description
1 polymer ?
#
loop_
_entity_poly.entity_id
_entity_poly.type
_entity_poly.pdbx_seq_one_letter_code
_entity_poly.pdbx_strand_id
1 'polypeptide(L)' 'MLIVRKTTKATKDIIGKGTKLKIIGRAGIGVDNVDVTTSAEQSIVVMNTPQRNALAVAEHSVTLVMFAGV' A
#
# COMPACT_ATOMS: atom_id res chain seq x y z
N MET A 1 7.31 14.41 -2.37
CA MET A 1 6.41 13.24 -2.33
C MET A 1 7.27 12.00 -2.17
N LEU A 2 6.89 11.08 -1.29
CA LEU A 2 7.58 9.81 -1.10
C LEU A 2 6.76 8.69 -1.79
N ILE A 3 7.42 7.81 -2.54
CA ILE A 3 6.77 6.64 -3.15
C ILE A 3 7.40 5.38 -2.57
N VAL A 4 6.57 4.49 -2.05
CA VAL A 4 7.02 3.24 -1.42
C VAL A 4 6.38 2.02 -2.08
N ARG A 5 7.16 0.94 -2.14
CA ARG A 5 6.70 -0.43 -2.48
C ARG A 5 6.74 -1.31 -1.24
N LYS A 6 6.30 -2.57 -1.36
CA LYS A 6 6.12 -3.52 -0.25
C LYS A 6 7.27 -3.57 0.76
N THR A 7 8.52 -3.53 0.31
CA THR A 7 9.70 -3.73 1.18
C THR A 7 10.07 -2.48 1.99
N THR A 8 9.84 -1.29 1.44
CA THR A 8 10.22 -0.03 2.10
C THR A 8 9.25 0.26 3.23
N LYS A 9 9.76 0.49 4.44
CA LYS A 9 8.97 0.88 5.61
C LYS A 9 9.07 2.38 5.81
N ALA A 10 7.97 3.11 5.66
CA ALA A 10 7.88 4.52 6.01
C ALA A 10 7.53 4.62 7.50
N THR A 11 8.57 4.58 8.35
CA THR A 11 8.44 4.63 9.81
C THR A 11 8.31 6.07 10.32
N LYS A 12 7.88 6.23 11.58
CA LYS A 12 7.81 7.52 12.27
C LYS A 12 9.07 8.37 12.16
N ASP A 13 10.26 7.77 12.31
CA ASP A 13 11.55 8.49 12.19
C ASP A 13 11.78 9.06 10.79
N ILE A 14 11.46 8.29 9.75
CA ILE A 14 11.62 8.71 8.35
C ILE A 14 10.62 9.82 8.02
N ILE A 15 9.37 9.66 8.45
CA ILE A 15 8.30 10.62 8.23
C ILE A 15 8.64 11.95 8.95
N GLY A 16 9.10 11.88 10.20
CA GLY A 16 9.48 13.06 11.00
C GLY A 16 10.66 13.86 10.45
N LYS A 17 11.55 13.23 9.67
CA LYS A 17 12.64 13.92 8.96
C LYS A 17 12.16 14.62 7.68
N GLY A 18 10.95 14.32 7.23
CA GLY A 18 10.36 14.84 5.99
C GLY A 18 9.75 16.23 6.13
N THR A 19 10.57 17.26 6.36
CA THR A 19 10.10 18.65 6.59
C THR A 19 9.29 19.28 5.45
N LYS A 20 9.39 18.74 4.23
CA LYS A 20 8.59 19.15 3.05
C LYS A 20 7.68 18.04 2.52
N LEU A 21 7.54 16.95 3.27
CA LEU A 21 6.73 15.81 2.86
C LEU A 21 5.25 16.16 3.01
N LYS A 22 4.46 15.99 1.94
CA LYS A 22 3.01 16.24 1.93
C LYS A 22 2.19 15.00 1.56
N ILE A 23 2.80 14.08 0.82
CA ILE A 23 2.14 12.90 0.24
C ILE A 23 3.09 11.70 0.29
N ILE A 24 2.55 10.56 0.70
CA ILE A 24 3.16 9.23 0.61
C ILE A 24 2.28 8.37 -0.30
N GLY A 25 2.81 7.97 -1.46
CA GLY A 25 2.17 7.04 -2.38
C GLY A 25 2.64 5.62 -2.17
N ARG A 26 1.72 4.69 -1.90
CA ARG A 26 1.98 3.26 -1.78
C ARG A 26 1.62 2.57 -3.10
N ALA A 27 2.63 2.02 -3.78
CA ALA A 27 2.46 1.21 -4.99
C ALA A 27 2.00 -0.22 -4.64
N GLY A 28 0.69 -0.35 -4.37
CA GLY A 28 -0.03 -1.59 -4.05
C GLY A 28 -1.30 -1.32 -3.21
N ILE A 29 -2.06 -2.38 -2.89
CA ILE A 29 -3.30 -2.35 -2.09
C ILE A 29 -3.12 -2.03 -0.58
N GLY A 30 -2.57 -2.93 0.25
CA GLY A 30 -2.33 -2.66 1.69
C GLY A 30 -1.43 -1.45 2.01
N VAL A 31 -1.49 -0.95 3.24
CA VAL A 31 -0.70 0.21 3.71
C VAL A 31 0.14 -0.10 4.96
N ASP A 32 0.33 -1.39 5.25
CA ASP A 32 0.93 -1.92 6.48
C ASP A 32 2.40 -1.52 6.68
N ASN A 33 3.05 -1.06 5.62
CA ASN A 33 4.43 -0.60 5.61
C ASN A 33 4.57 0.93 5.77
N VAL A 34 3.47 1.64 6.01
CA VAL A 34 3.46 3.09 6.25
C VAL A 34 2.85 3.35 7.62
N ASP A 35 3.51 4.17 8.43
CA ASP A 35 2.96 4.65 9.69
C ASP A 35 1.89 5.72 9.40
N VAL A 36 0.66 5.26 9.20
CA VAL A 36 -0.50 6.10 8.84
C VAL A 36 -0.83 7.07 9.98
N THR A 37 -0.66 6.65 11.23
CA THR A 37 -0.93 7.49 12.41
C THR A 37 -0.02 8.71 12.42
N THR A 38 1.30 8.51 12.35
CA THR A 38 2.27 9.62 12.31
C THR A 38 2.05 10.48 11.06
N SER A 39 1.73 9.85 9.92
CA SER A 39 1.45 10.60 8.68
C SER A 39 0.24 11.53 8.85
N ALA A 40 -0.84 11.06 9.47
CA ALA A 40 -2.03 11.86 9.74
C ALA A 40 -1.74 13.01 10.72
N GLU A 41 -1.00 12.74 11.81
CA GLU A 41 -0.57 13.77 12.78
C GLU A 41 0.23 14.90 12.12
N GLN A 42 1.02 14.58 11.09
CA GLN A 42 1.83 15.55 10.35
C GLN A 42 1.13 16.12 9.11
N SER A 43 -0.17 15.87 8.94
CA SER A 43 -0.95 16.31 7.76
C SER A 43 -0.39 15.82 6.43
N ILE A 44 0.20 14.62 6.43
CA ILE A 44 0.75 13.94 5.26
C ILE A 44 -0.29 12.94 4.75
N VAL A 45 -0.69 13.10 3.48
CA VAL A 45 -1.68 12.21 2.85
C VAL A 45 -1.03 10.89 2.46
N VAL A 46 -1.64 9.77 2.86
CA VAL A 46 -1.24 8.43 2.43
C VAL A 46 -2.25 7.94 1.39
N MET A 47 -1.77 7.58 0.20
CA MET A 47 -2.60 7.04 -0.88
C MET A 47 -2.07 5.68 -1.34
N ASN A 48 -2.96 4.77 -1.73
CA ASN A 48 -2.64 3.43 -2.22
C ASN A 48 -3.24 3.19 -3.61
N THR A 49 -3.04 2.00 -4.17
CA THR A 49 -3.69 1.57 -5.42
C THR A 49 -4.70 0.46 -5.10
N PRO A 50 -5.94 0.80 -4.73
CA PRO A 50 -6.95 -0.20 -4.42
C PRO A 50 -7.27 -1.05 -5.66
N GLN A 51 -7.74 -2.29 -5.43
CA GLN A 51 -8.25 -3.21 -6.47
C GLN A 51 -7.28 -3.58 -7.63
N ARG A 52 -6.01 -3.16 -7.59
CA ARG A 52 -5.02 -3.38 -8.67
C ARG A 52 -4.89 -4.83 -9.12
N ASN A 53 -5.16 -5.80 -8.23
CA ASN A 53 -5.05 -7.23 -8.52
C ASN A 53 -6.39 -7.97 -8.55
N ALA A 54 -7.53 -7.27 -8.48
CA ALA A 54 -8.84 -7.91 -8.30
C ALA A 54 -9.15 -8.90 -9.45
N LEU A 55 -8.88 -8.52 -10.70
CA LEU A 55 -9.10 -9.38 -11.86
C LEU A 55 -8.21 -10.64 -11.83
N ALA A 56 -6.90 -10.46 -11.62
CA ALA A 56 -5.97 -11.58 -11.55
C ALA A 56 -6.29 -12.56 -10.40
N VAL A 57 -6.76 -12.04 -9.27
CA VAL A 57 -7.24 -12.88 -8.15
C VAL A 57 -8.51 -13.64 -8.55
N ALA A 58 -9.46 -13.01 -9.23
CA ALA A 58 -10.67 -13.67 -9.71
C ALA A 58 -10.36 -14.79 -10.70
N GLU A 59 -9.51 -14.54 -11.70
CA GLU A 59 -9.05 -15.55 -12.67
C GLU A 59 -8.33 -16.72 -11.98
N HIS A 60 -7.46 -16.41 -11.01
CA HIS A 60 -6.77 -17.42 -10.24
C HIS A 60 -7.73 -18.27 -9.41
N SER A 61 -8.73 -17.66 -8.77
CA SER A 61 -9.77 -18.37 -8.02
C SER A 61 -10.60 -19.30 -8.90
N VAL A 62 -11.05 -18.83 -10.08
CA VAL A 62 -11.80 -19.68 -11.02
C VAL A 62 -10.94 -20.84 -11.50
N THR A 63 -9.67 -20.60 -11.82
CA THR A 63 -8.71 -21.64 -12.22
C THR A 63 -8.55 -22.71 -11.13
N LEU A 64 -8.43 -22.28 -9.87
CA LEU A 64 -8.34 -23.20 -8.73
C LEU A 64 -9.61 -24.05 -8.59
N VAL A 65 -10.81 -23.47 -8.76
CA VAL A 65 -12.08 -24.21 -8.72
C VAL A 65 -12.18 -25.22 -9.86
N MET A 66 -11.82 -24.82 -11.09
CA MET A 66 -11.82 -25.71 -12.25
C MET A 66 -10.81 -26.86 -12.09
N PHE A 67 -9.66 -26.60 -11.49
CA PHE A 67 -8.64 -27.63 -11.26
C PHE A 67 -8.97 -28.55 -10.07
N ALA A 68 -9.66 -28.05 -9.05
CA ALA A 68 -10.03 -28.81 -7.85
C ALA A 68 -11.12 -29.87 -8.10
N GLY A 69 -11.70 -29.94 -9.31
CA GLY A 69 -12.57 -31.02 -9.74
C GLY A 69 -13.92 -31.07 -9.02
N VAL A 70 -14.65 -29.94 -9.04
CA VAL A 70 -16.11 -29.99 -8.95
C VAL A 70 -16.67 -30.33 -10.33
#